data_AF-A0A7G3A331-F1
#
_entry.id   AF-A0A7G3A331-F1
#
_cell.length_a   1.000
_cell.length_b   1.000
_cell.length_c   1.000
_cell.angle_alpha   90.00
_cell.angle_beta   90.00
_cell.angle_gamma   90.00
#
_symmetry.space_group_name_H-M   'P 1'
#
loop_
_entity.id
_entity.type
_entity.pdbx_description
1 polymer ?
#
loop_
_entity_poly.entity_id
_entity_poly.type
_entity_poly.pdbx_seq_one_letter_code
_entity_poly.pdbx_strand_id
1 'polypeptide(L)'
;MKTKLKKIAKRLLGKSSVQFHIDTISSHQIAGWACNAARPTKPCVVEVKQGDKTLASTKAATLRDDLVAAGIGNGCHGFTIDLEMLPFSAEPREVHVYIDGKRITDAAIKLQSSFTDILGDFATEVEQRMDALLSIQNERMQREFDYIKSQLENKN
;
A
#
# COMPACT_ATOMS: atom_id res chain seq x y z
N MET A 1 -51.46 0.63 6.93
CA MET A 1 -50.26 0.07 6.27
C MET A 1 -48.94 0.84 6.51
N LYS A 2 -48.88 1.86 7.38
CA LYS A 2 -47.66 2.71 7.57
C LYS A 2 -46.71 2.26 8.70
N THR A 3 -47.10 1.28 9.52
CA THR A 3 -46.34 0.82 10.70
C THR A 3 -45.35 -0.31 10.41
N LYS A 4 -45.58 -1.14 9.38
CA LYS A 4 -44.66 -2.24 9.02
C LYS A 4 -43.40 -1.73 8.30
N LEU A 5 -43.52 -0.70 7.47
CA LEU A 5 -42.38 -0.06 6.77
C LEU A 5 -41.36 0.59 7.72
N LYS A 6 -41.82 1.24 8.80
CA LYS A 6 -40.91 1.82 9.82
C LYS A 6 -40.08 0.75 10.54
N LYS A 7 -40.65 -0.45 10.77
CA LYS A 7 -39.93 -1.58 11.36
C LYS A 7 -38.92 -2.21 10.40
N ILE A 8 -39.21 -2.23 9.09
CA ILE A 8 -38.28 -2.76 8.07
C ILE A 8 -37.09 -1.81 7.87
N ALA A 9 -37.32 -0.50 7.80
CA ALA A 9 -36.24 0.49 7.73
C ALA A 9 -35.37 0.47 9.01
N LYS A 10 -35.98 0.35 10.19
CA LYS A 10 -35.24 0.22 11.46
C LYS A 10 -34.45 -1.09 11.57
N ARG A 11 -34.83 -2.13 10.82
CA ARG A 11 -34.16 -3.45 10.79
C ARG A 11 -33.06 -3.53 9.73
N LEU A 12 -33.10 -2.69 8.68
CA LEU A 12 -32.00 -2.47 7.73
C LEU A 12 -30.90 -1.56 8.30
N LEU A 13 -31.22 -0.75 9.31
CA LEU A 13 -30.25 -0.02 10.14
C LEU A 13 -29.77 -0.86 11.34
N GLY A 14 -29.30 -2.08 11.09
CA GLY A 14 -28.24 -2.69 11.90
C GLY A 14 -26.92 -1.94 11.72
N LYS A 15 -26.97 -0.60 11.82
CA LYS A 15 -25.90 0.33 11.51
C LYS A 15 -24.99 0.33 12.73
N SER A 16 -24.10 -0.65 12.80
CA SER A 16 -22.83 -0.49 13.50
C SER A 16 -22.16 0.74 12.88
N SER A 17 -22.44 1.92 13.45
CA SER A 17 -21.78 3.17 13.10
C SER A 17 -20.39 3.11 13.71
N VAL A 18 -19.52 2.36 13.04
CA VAL A 18 -18.09 2.36 13.31
C VAL A 18 -17.58 3.77 13.02
N GLN A 19 -17.07 4.41 14.06
CA GLN A 19 -16.31 5.64 13.98
C GLN A 19 -14.84 5.25 13.84
N PHE A 20 -14.11 5.90 12.96
CA PHE A 20 -12.70 5.60 12.74
C PHE A 20 -11.97 6.84 12.26
N HIS A 21 -10.66 6.82 12.44
CA HIS A 21 -9.74 7.77 11.85
C HIS A 21 -8.45 7.03 11.50
N ILE A 22 -7.85 7.41 10.38
CA ILE A 22 -6.56 6.88 9.97
C ILE A 22 -5.54 8.00 10.14
N ASP A 23 -4.54 7.77 10.99
CA ASP A 23 -3.50 8.76 11.28
C ASP A 23 -2.36 8.66 10.26
N THR A 24 -2.06 7.44 9.81
CA THR A 24 -0.93 7.20 8.90
C THR A 24 -1.25 6.05 7.96
N ILE A 25 -0.98 6.27 6.68
CA ILE A 25 -0.95 5.25 5.64
C ILE A 25 0.40 5.37 4.94
N SER A 26 1.23 4.35 5.09
CA SER A 26 2.49 4.22 4.36
C SER A 26 2.67 2.79 3.83
N SER A 27 3.72 2.56 3.05
CA SER A 27 4.11 1.22 2.61
C SER A 27 4.54 0.30 3.76
N HIS A 28 4.91 0.86 4.91
CA HIS A 28 5.47 0.13 6.06
C HIS A 28 4.46 -0.03 7.19
N GLN A 29 3.51 0.90 7.33
CA GLN A 29 2.60 0.90 8.46
C GLN A 29 1.26 1.57 8.14
N ILE A 30 0.19 1.05 8.74
CA ILE A 30 -1.11 1.71 8.81
C ILE A 30 -1.49 1.84 10.28
N ALA A 31 -1.74 3.08 10.72
CA ALA A 31 -2.08 3.38 12.11
C ALA A 31 -3.32 4.27 12.19
N GLY A 32 -4.08 4.15 13.27
CA GLY A 32 -5.29 4.91 13.48
C GLY A 32 -6.07 4.48 14.71
N TRP A 33 -7.36 4.80 14.71
CA TRP A 33 -8.30 4.31 15.71
C TRP A 33 -9.63 3.92 15.10
N ALA A 34 -10.33 3.00 15.77
CA ALA A 34 -11.60 2.46 15.33
C ALA A 34 -12.47 2.05 16.52
N CYS A 35 -13.63 2.70 16.66
CA CYS A 35 -14.59 2.44 17.73
C CYS A 35 -15.98 2.16 17.16
N ASN A 36 -16.58 1.06 17.60
CA ASN A 36 -17.96 0.73 17.26
C ASN A 36 -18.89 1.30 18.32
N ALA A 37 -19.67 2.33 17.98
CA ALA A 37 -20.57 2.97 18.94
C ALA A 37 -21.64 2.02 19.51
N ALA A 38 -21.98 0.93 18.81
CA ALA A 38 -22.88 -0.09 19.33
C ALA A 38 -22.19 -1.01 20.37
N ARG A 39 -20.85 -1.03 20.41
CA ARG A 39 -20.03 -1.88 21.28
C ARG A 39 -18.80 -1.10 21.80
N PRO A 40 -19.00 -0.03 22.60
CA PRO A 40 -17.94 0.92 22.98
C PRO A 40 -16.82 0.33 23.85
N THR A 41 -17.05 -0.85 24.45
CA THR A 41 -16.06 -1.56 25.28
C THR A 41 -15.34 -2.68 24.52
N LYS A 42 -15.77 -3.01 23.30
CA LYS A 42 -15.15 -4.07 22.49
C LYS A 42 -14.23 -3.45 21.44
N PRO A 43 -12.98 -3.92 21.33
CA PRO A 43 -12.08 -3.45 20.28
C PRO A 43 -12.60 -3.89 18.91
N CYS A 44 -12.49 -3.00 17.93
CA CYS A 44 -12.82 -3.34 16.54
C CYS A 44 -11.72 -4.22 15.95
N VAL A 45 -12.07 -5.12 15.04
CA VAL A 45 -11.09 -5.86 14.26
C VAL A 45 -10.77 -5.07 13.00
N VAL A 46 -9.49 -4.77 12.79
CA VAL A 46 -8.99 -4.08 11.59
C VAL A 46 -8.26 -5.11 10.74
N GLU A 47 -8.59 -5.17 9.46
CA GLU A 47 -7.99 -6.08 8.49
C GLU A 47 -7.52 -5.33 7.26
N VAL A 48 -6.36 -5.71 6.72
CA VAL A 48 -5.88 -5.27 5.42
C VAL A 48 -6.04 -6.44 4.46
N LYS A 49 -6.79 -6.23 3.38
CA LYS A 49 -7.09 -7.29 2.40
C LYS A 49 -6.68 -6.89 0.99
N GLN A 50 -6.16 -7.85 0.24
CA GLN A 50 -5.95 -7.78 -1.20
C GLN A 50 -6.98 -8.68 -1.87
N GLY A 51 -8.02 -8.08 -2.48
CA GLY A 51 -9.21 -8.81 -2.90
C GLY A 51 -9.86 -9.53 -1.73
N ASP A 52 -9.96 -10.86 -1.82
CA ASP A 52 -10.54 -11.71 -0.78
C ASP A 52 -9.52 -12.21 0.27
N LYS A 53 -8.22 -11.98 0.05
CA LYS A 53 -7.16 -12.46 0.93
C LYS A 53 -6.84 -11.45 2.02
N THR A 54 -7.00 -11.83 3.29
CA THR A 54 -6.49 -11.04 4.43
C THR A 54 -4.97 -11.15 4.48
N LEU A 55 -4.28 -10.02 4.35
CA LEU A 55 -2.82 -9.91 4.43
C LEU A 55 -2.36 -9.66 5.87
N ALA A 56 -3.07 -8.79 6.59
CA ALA A 56 -2.78 -8.47 7.97
C ALA A 56 -4.08 -8.22 8.75
N SER A 57 -4.08 -8.51 10.04
CA SER A 57 -5.20 -8.25 10.94
C SER A 57 -4.70 -7.85 12.33
N THR A 58 -5.37 -6.88 12.93
CA THR A 58 -5.11 -6.44 14.30
C THR A 58 -6.40 -6.07 15.01
N LYS A 59 -6.33 -5.93 16.33
CA LYS A 59 -7.44 -5.40 17.14
C LYS A 59 -7.11 -3.98 17.55
N ALA A 60 -8.09 -3.10 17.40
CA ALA A 60 -8.02 -1.73 17.88
C ALA A 60 -8.22 -1.70 19.40
N ALA A 61 -7.17 -2.07 20.14
CA ALA A 61 -7.18 -2.25 21.59
C ALA A 61 -6.14 -1.39 22.33
N THR A 62 -5.40 -0.54 21.62
CA THR A 62 -4.39 0.33 22.21
C THR A 62 -5.06 1.54 22.87
N LEU A 63 -4.67 1.83 24.11
CA LEU A 63 -5.15 3.01 24.83
C LEU A 63 -4.62 4.30 24.20
N ARG A 64 -5.49 5.29 24.09
CA ARG A 64 -5.21 6.61 23.53
C ARG A 64 -5.87 7.69 24.38
N ASP A 65 -5.05 8.57 24.95
CA ASP A 65 -5.52 9.61 25.88
C ASP A 65 -6.43 10.64 25.20
N ASP A 66 -6.20 10.91 23.91
CA ASP A 66 -7.06 11.78 23.09
C ASP A 66 -8.47 11.19 22.92
N LEU A 67 -8.58 9.86 22.77
CA LEU A 67 -9.87 9.18 22.69
C LEU A 67 -10.59 9.16 24.04
N VAL A 68 -9.86 9.04 25.15
CA VAL A 68 -10.42 9.15 26.50
C VAL A 68 -10.99 10.55 26.71
N ALA A 69 -10.21 11.59 26.40
CA ALA A 69 -10.62 12.99 26.55
C ALA A 69 -11.83 13.36 25.67
N ALA A 70 -11.92 12.78 24.47
CA ALA A 70 -13.05 12.95 23.56
C ALA A 70 -14.30 12.11 23.93
N GLY A 71 -14.22 11.25 24.95
CA GLY A 71 -15.32 10.37 25.35
C GLY A 71 -15.63 9.26 24.33
N ILE A 72 -14.66 8.85 23.52
CA ILE A 72 -14.82 7.81 22.49
C ILE A 72 -14.62 6.43 23.12
N GLY A 73 -15.74 5.75 23.36
CA GLY A 73 -15.75 4.41 23.93
C GLY A 73 -15.12 4.38 25.33
N ASN A 74 -14.09 3.55 25.52
CA ASN A 74 -13.26 3.49 26.73
C ASN A 74 -11.82 3.98 26.49
N GLY A 75 -11.55 4.66 25.37
CA GLY A 75 -10.21 5.10 24.97
C GLY A 75 -9.28 4.01 24.40
N CYS A 76 -9.59 2.73 24.61
CA CYS A 76 -8.80 1.60 24.11
C CYS A 76 -9.23 1.19 22.69
N HIS A 77 -9.08 2.12 21.74
CA HIS A 77 -9.54 1.95 20.35
C HIS A 77 -8.47 2.29 19.32
N GLY A 78 -7.21 2.47 19.73
CA GLY A 78 -6.07 2.66 18.82
C GLY A 78 -5.60 1.35 18.20
N PHE A 79 -5.09 1.41 16.97
CA PHE A 79 -4.47 0.28 16.28
C PHE A 79 -3.25 0.71 15.48
N THR A 80 -2.35 -0.26 15.30
CA THR A 80 -1.20 -0.16 14.40
C THR A 80 -1.03 -1.49 13.70
N ILE A 81 -0.88 -1.45 12.37
CA ILE A 81 -0.59 -2.60 11.52
C ILE A 81 0.78 -2.37 10.91
N ASP A 82 1.72 -3.21 11.28
CA ASP A 82 3.03 -3.29 10.64
C ASP A 82 2.90 -4.09 9.34
N LEU A 83 3.27 -3.47 8.22
CA LEU A 83 3.24 -4.05 6.88
C LEU A 83 4.63 -4.53 6.44
N GLU A 84 5.70 -4.21 7.17
CA GLU A 84 7.06 -4.69 6.87
C GLU A 84 7.15 -6.21 6.98
N MET A 85 6.34 -6.80 7.85
CA MET A 85 6.27 -8.25 8.06
C MET A 85 5.51 -8.99 6.94
N LEU A 86 4.95 -8.28 5.95
CA LEU A 86 4.32 -8.93 4.81
C LEU A 86 5.38 -9.62 3.94
N PRO A 87 5.07 -10.79 3.36
CA PRO A 87 5.99 -11.45 2.45
C PRO A 87 6.32 -10.54 1.27
N PHE A 88 7.54 -10.62 0.76
CA PHE A 88 7.97 -9.85 -0.40
C PHE A 88 7.02 -10.04 -1.60
N SER A 89 6.86 -8.98 -2.39
CA SER A 89 6.14 -8.99 -3.68
C SER A 89 6.95 -8.20 -4.68
N ALA A 90 7.15 -8.76 -5.88
CA ALA A 90 7.68 -8.00 -6.99
C ALA A 90 6.65 -7.00 -7.54
N GLU A 91 5.35 -7.36 -7.48
CA GLU A 91 4.28 -6.49 -7.94
C GLU A 91 3.67 -5.65 -6.81
N PRO A 92 3.25 -4.41 -7.09
CA PRO A 92 2.50 -3.58 -6.13
C PRO A 92 1.24 -4.29 -5.69
N ARG A 93 0.97 -4.31 -4.37
CA ARG A 93 -0.28 -4.83 -3.83
C ARG A 93 -1.29 -3.71 -3.70
N GLU A 94 -2.43 -3.87 -4.36
CA GLU A 94 -3.59 -3.03 -4.13
C GLU A 94 -4.41 -3.59 -2.97
N VAL A 95 -4.45 -2.85 -1.87
CA VAL A 95 -5.10 -3.31 -0.63
C VAL A 95 -6.20 -2.36 -0.19
N HIS A 96 -7.15 -2.91 0.55
CA HIS A 96 -8.21 -2.16 1.22
C HIS A 96 -8.22 -2.47 2.71
N VAL A 97 -8.62 -1.47 3.50
CA VAL A 97 -8.77 -1.63 4.96
C VAL A 97 -10.23 -1.92 5.27
N TYR A 98 -10.43 -2.89 6.14
CA TYR A 98 -11.73 -3.31 6.65
C TYR A 98 -11.76 -3.17 8.16
N ILE A 99 -12.89 -2.70 8.71
CA ILE A 99 -13.13 -2.62 10.14
C ILE A 99 -14.42 -3.38 10.45
N ASP A 100 -14.35 -4.35 11.37
CA ASP A 100 -15.45 -5.27 11.70
C ASP A 100 -16.06 -5.91 10.43
N GLY A 101 -15.22 -6.21 9.43
CA GLY A 101 -15.63 -6.79 8.15
C GLY A 101 -16.20 -5.80 7.12
N LYS A 102 -16.27 -4.50 7.44
CA LYS A 102 -16.74 -3.45 6.51
C LYS A 102 -15.55 -2.71 5.89
N ARG A 103 -15.50 -2.61 4.56
CA ARG A 103 -14.50 -1.79 3.86
C ARG A 103 -14.67 -0.32 4.24
N ILE A 104 -13.57 0.34 4.61
CA ILE A 104 -13.55 1.77 4.94
C ILE A 104 -12.82 2.63 3.92
N THR A 105 -11.94 2.04 3.10
CA THR A 105 -11.25 2.78 2.04
C THR A 105 -12.07 2.79 0.76
N ASP A 106 -12.19 3.98 0.16
CA ASP A 106 -12.86 4.16 -1.13
C ASP A 106 -11.94 3.80 -2.30
N ALA A 107 -10.67 4.20 -2.22
CA ALA A 107 -9.62 3.84 -3.17
C ALA A 107 -8.69 2.76 -2.60
N ALA A 108 -8.04 2.01 -3.49
CA ALA A 108 -7.03 1.04 -3.10
C ALA A 108 -5.76 1.76 -2.64
N ILE A 109 -5.16 1.25 -1.55
CA ILE A 109 -3.84 1.67 -1.08
C ILE A 109 -2.82 0.81 -1.82
N LYS A 110 -1.85 1.44 -2.48
CA LYS A 110 -0.76 0.73 -3.15
C LYS A 110 0.37 0.49 -2.16
N LEU A 111 0.66 -0.78 -1.89
CA LEU A 111 1.82 -1.20 -1.11
C LEU A 111 2.89 -1.71 -2.08
N GLN A 112 4.01 -1.00 -2.14
CA GLN A 112 5.21 -1.42 -2.85
C GLN A 112 6.31 -1.72 -1.84
N SER A 113 7.13 -2.73 -2.14
CA SER A 113 8.33 -2.98 -1.35
C SER A 113 9.36 -1.89 -1.65
N SER A 114 10.03 -1.35 -0.63
CA SER A 114 11.16 -0.44 -0.84
C SER A 114 12.31 -1.08 -1.62
N PHE A 115 12.40 -2.42 -1.61
CA PHE A 115 13.40 -3.16 -2.38
C PHE A 115 13.16 -3.09 -3.89
N THR A 116 11.91 -3.01 -4.33
CA THR A 116 11.58 -2.83 -5.76
C THR A 116 12.02 -1.47 -6.28
N ASP A 117 11.93 -0.42 -5.46
CA ASP A 117 12.40 0.91 -5.83
C ASP A 117 13.94 0.89 -6.01
N ILE A 118 14.65 0.27 -5.06
CA ILE A 118 16.11 0.13 -5.13
C ILE A 118 16.56 -0.71 -6.33
N LEU A 119 15.86 -1.80 -6.65
CA LEU A 119 16.14 -2.61 -7.83
C LEU A 119 15.85 -1.88 -9.14
N GLY A 120 14.78 -1.08 -9.18
CA GLY A 120 14.45 -0.26 -10.34
C GLY A 120 15.55 0.75 -10.64
N ASP A 121 16.04 1.44 -9.61
CA ASP A 121 17.14 2.39 -9.73
C ASP A 121 18.43 1.69 -10.19
N PHE A 122 18.75 0.53 -9.62
CA PHE A 122 19.91 -0.25 -10.03
C PHE A 122 19.80 -0.78 -11.48
N ALA A 123 18.64 -1.29 -11.87
CA ALA A 123 18.41 -1.78 -13.23
C ALA A 123 18.59 -0.65 -14.26
N THR A 124 18.04 0.52 -13.97
CA THR A 124 18.17 1.72 -14.82
C THR A 124 19.64 2.13 -14.96
N GLU A 125 20.41 2.12 -13.86
CA GLU A 125 21.83 2.44 -13.88
C GLU A 125 22.66 1.42 -14.70
N VAL A 126 22.37 0.13 -14.58
CA VAL A 126 23.06 -0.91 -15.37
C VAL A 126 22.76 -0.76 -16.86
N GLU A 127 21.52 -0.49 -17.21
CA GLU A 127 21.08 -0.30 -18.60
C GLU A 127 21.80 0.92 -19.22
N GLN A 128 21.84 2.04 -18.51
CA GLN A 128 22.58 3.25 -18.94
C GLN A 128 24.07 2.97 -19.15
N ARG A 129 24.70 2.20 -18.26
CA ARG A 129 26.13 1.83 -18.40
C ARG A 129 26.35 0.90 -19.59
N MET A 130 25.45 -0.04 -19.85
CA MET A 130 25.55 -0.93 -21.00
C MET A 130 25.43 -0.15 -22.32
N ASP A 131 24.48 0.78 -22.42
CA ASP A 131 24.32 1.64 -23.61
C ASP A 131 25.53 2.55 -23.84
N ALA A 132 26.11 3.11 -22.77
CA ALA A 132 27.33 3.90 -22.85
C ALA A 132 28.51 3.06 -23.36
N LEU A 133 28.67 1.82 -22.88
CA LEU A 133 29.74 0.94 -23.35
C LEU A 133 29.53 0.51 -24.79
N LEU A 134 28.29 0.21 -25.19
CA LEU A 134 27.95 -0.16 -26.56
C LEU A 134 28.25 0.98 -27.52
N SER A 135 27.90 2.22 -27.17
CA SER A 135 28.18 3.39 -28.03
C SER A 135 29.70 3.61 -28.22
N ILE A 136 30.49 3.49 -27.15
CA ILE A 136 31.96 3.60 -27.22
C ILE A 136 32.57 2.53 -28.14
N GLN A 137 32.12 1.27 -28.00
CA GLN A 137 32.62 0.17 -28.83
C GLN A 137 32.22 0.37 -30.30
N ASN A 138 30.99 0.82 -30.57
CA ASN A 138 30.51 1.04 -31.92
C ASN A 138 31.27 2.17 -32.61
N GLU A 139 31.49 3.30 -31.93
CA GLU A 139 32.30 4.40 -32.48
C GLU A 139 33.74 3.96 -32.76
N ARG A 140 34.34 3.19 -31.86
CA ARG A 140 35.71 2.68 -32.05
C ARG A 140 35.78 1.76 -33.26
N MET A 141 34.83 0.84 -33.40
CA MET A 141 34.73 -0.07 -34.54
C MET A 141 34.56 0.69 -35.86
N GLN A 142 33.73 1.74 -35.86
CA GLN A 142 33.52 2.59 -37.03
C GLN A 142 34.81 3.28 -37.47
N ARG A 143 35.54 3.88 -36.51
CA ARG A 143 36.83 4.54 -36.79
C ARG A 143 37.88 3.56 -37.31
N GLU A 144 37.96 2.37 -36.75
CA GLU A 144 38.87 1.32 -37.23
C GLU A 144 38.51 0.87 -38.65
N PHE A 145 37.21 0.70 -38.95
CA PHE A 145 36.75 0.37 -40.29
C PHE A 145 37.08 1.47 -41.31
N ASP A 146 36.80 2.73 -40.98
CA ASP A 146 37.10 3.88 -41.84
C ASP A 146 38.61 4.03 -42.09
N TYR A 147 39.43 3.79 -41.06
CA TYR A 147 40.89 3.79 -41.18
C TYR A 147 41.38 2.69 -42.14
N ILE A 148 40.89 1.45 -41.98
CA ILE A 148 41.25 0.33 -42.86
C ILE A 148 40.84 0.62 -44.30
N LYS A 149 39.64 1.17 -44.51
CA LYS A 149 39.15 1.55 -45.83
C LYS A 149 40.03 2.61 -46.50
N SER A 150 40.40 3.66 -45.76
CA SER A 150 41.33 4.71 -46.25
C SER A 150 42.69 4.15 -46.66
N GLN A 151 43.25 3.19 -45.91
CA GLN A 151 44.53 2.55 -46.23
C GLN A 151 44.46 1.73 -47.52
N LEU A 152 43.32 1.08 -47.78
CA LEU A 152 43.09 0.30 -48.99
C LEU A 152 42.93 1.20 -50.23
N GLU A 153 42.21 2.32 -50.09
CA GLU A 153 41.98 3.28 -51.18
C GLU A 153 43.26 4.01 -51.59
N ASN A 154 44.14 4.35 -50.65
CA ASN A 154 45.42 5.03 -50.93
C ASN A 154 46.51 4.12 -51.52
N LYS A 155 46.26 2.81 -51.67
CA LYS A 155 47.23 1.81 -52.14
C LYS A 155 47.01 1.36 -53.60
N ASN A 156 45.95 1.86 -54.25
CA ASN A 156 45.68 1.76 -55.69
C ASN A 156 45.98 3.08 -56.39
#